data_AF-A0A5B7TVU6-F1
#
_entry.id   AF-A0A5B7TVU6-F1
#
_cell.length_a   1.000
_cell.length_b   1.000
_cell.length_c   1.000
_cell.angle_alpha   90.00
_cell.angle_beta   90.00
_cell.angle_gamma   90.00
#
_symmetry.space_group_name_H-M   'P 1'
#
loop_
_entity.id
_entity.type
_entity.pdbx_description
1 polymer ?
#
loop_
_entity_poly.entity_id
_entity_poly.type
_entity_poly.pdbx_seq_one_letter_code
_entity_poly.pdbx_strand_id
1 'polypeptide(L)'
;MGKFKQCQFSFSILLVLFLYNSVYSQKKESLEIQLWQQVLDTYDLEGYNGKIQNFIDNKGWQEWEEWSDKMNSNVLINDTKNGYLEINRFYLKAVVGAYKDKNNEYTLLKNMVNRYFNRSLSSNRNLNQVLPKNFGIKDFIPELSSIPLLKYSCFYIEAMIPQKGTETQLNLKLIPLGLFKKGDLLTYSFLENNDDNVFLHSFINTMVKKIKNKETLPYLLKKKFKDISKSDFKIIEEFISKDDQFENMDAVSEVLKHLYDIYNLSSIITFKSVILDWNTKEGRFIIKDKVHYYNEIIPFKSFLENSEYYYAAQ
;
A
#
# COMPACT_ATOMS: atom_id res chain seq x y z
N MET A 1 -61.76 36.75 -6.07
CA MET A 1 -60.40 37.23 -6.47
C MET A 1 -59.27 36.79 -5.54
N GLY A 2 -59.48 36.50 -4.24
CA GLY A 2 -58.38 36.11 -3.32
C GLY A 2 -57.70 34.75 -3.60
N LYS A 3 -58.46 33.74 -4.05
CA LYS A 3 -57.92 32.39 -4.31
C LYS A 3 -56.92 32.31 -5.47
N PHE A 4 -57.01 33.22 -6.45
CA PHE A 4 -56.09 33.27 -7.59
C PHE A 4 -54.70 33.80 -7.20
N LYS A 5 -54.62 34.75 -6.26
CA LYS A 5 -53.35 35.29 -5.77
C LYS A 5 -52.57 34.29 -4.92
N GLN A 6 -53.28 33.43 -4.18
CA GLN A 6 -52.66 32.41 -3.32
C GLN A 6 -52.01 31.30 -4.15
N CYS A 7 -52.64 30.88 -5.26
CA CYS A 7 -52.06 29.90 -6.19
C CYS A 7 -50.79 30.41 -6.89
N GLN A 8 -50.75 31.69 -7.28
CA GLN A 8 -49.55 32.27 -7.90
C GLN A 8 -48.38 32.35 -6.92
N PHE A 9 -48.63 32.72 -5.66
CA PHE A 9 -47.59 32.81 -4.64
C PHE A 9 -46.95 31.45 -4.33
N SER A 10 -47.78 30.39 -4.21
CA SER A 10 -47.29 29.02 -4.01
C SER A 10 -46.50 28.49 -5.20
N PHE A 11 -46.88 28.82 -6.43
CA PHE A 11 -46.16 28.40 -7.64
C PHE A 11 -44.80 29.09 -7.77
N SER A 12 -44.70 30.38 -7.44
CA SER A 12 -43.44 31.12 -7.44
C SER A 12 -42.45 30.59 -6.40
N ILE A 13 -42.92 30.20 -5.21
CA ILE A 13 -42.07 29.60 -4.17
C ILE A 13 -41.56 28.23 -4.62
N LEU A 14 -42.41 27.40 -5.23
CA LEU A 14 -42.02 26.09 -5.76
C LEU A 14 -41.00 26.23 -6.91
N LEU A 15 -41.18 27.21 -7.79
CA LEU A 15 -40.25 27.48 -8.89
C LEU A 15 -38.89 27.96 -8.36
N VAL A 16 -38.87 28.84 -7.35
CA VAL A 16 -37.63 29.28 -6.70
C VAL A 16 -36.93 28.12 -5.99
N LEU A 17 -37.67 27.25 -5.28
CA LEU A 17 -37.09 26.06 -4.66
C LEU A 17 -36.57 25.05 -5.70
N PHE A 18 -37.24 24.91 -6.84
CA PHE A 18 -36.80 24.03 -7.92
C PHE A 18 -35.54 24.58 -8.60
N LEU A 19 -35.48 25.89 -8.85
CA LEU A 19 -34.32 26.58 -9.40
C LEU A 19 -33.14 26.61 -8.42
N TYR A 20 -33.40 26.78 -7.12
CA TYR A 20 -32.36 26.74 -6.08
C TYR A 20 -31.76 25.33 -5.95
N ASN A 21 -32.59 24.29 -6.01
CA ASN A 21 -32.12 22.90 -6.02
C ASN A 21 -31.43 22.48 -7.33
N SER A 22 -31.77 23.10 -8.47
CA SER A 22 -31.09 22.82 -9.75
C SER A 22 -29.81 23.64 -9.95
N VAL A 23 -29.65 24.80 -9.29
CA VAL A 23 -28.35 25.50 -9.19
C VAL A 23 -27.43 24.82 -8.17
N TYR A 24 -28.00 24.20 -7.12
CA TYR A 24 -27.29 23.26 -6.24
C TYR A 24 -27.18 21.83 -6.79
N SER A 25 -27.62 21.59 -8.04
CA SER A 25 -27.20 20.41 -8.79
C SER A 25 -25.70 20.55 -9.01
N GLN A 26 -24.96 20.06 -8.02
CA GLN A 26 -23.51 20.03 -7.92
C GLN A 26 -22.93 19.87 -9.31
N LYS A 27 -22.21 20.89 -9.78
CA LYS A 27 -21.42 20.79 -11.00
C LYS A 27 -20.47 19.63 -10.75
N LYS A 28 -20.81 18.44 -11.28
CA LYS A 28 -20.04 17.21 -11.08
C LYS A 28 -18.62 17.55 -11.45
N GLU A 29 -17.71 17.49 -10.48
CA GLU A 29 -16.30 17.81 -10.71
C GLU A 29 -15.80 17.00 -11.90
N SER A 30 -14.97 17.61 -12.75
CA SER A 30 -14.40 16.89 -13.89
C SER A 30 -13.57 15.72 -13.40
N LEU A 31 -13.46 14.67 -14.22
CA LEU A 31 -12.62 13.52 -13.90
C LEU A 31 -11.16 13.93 -13.64
N GLU A 32 -10.66 14.91 -14.40
CA GLU A 32 -9.33 15.47 -14.21
C GLU A 32 -9.16 16.08 -12.82
N ILE A 33 -10.11 16.91 -12.37
CA ILE A 33 -10.09 17.46 -11.00
C ILE A 33 -10.06 16.31 -10.00
N GLN A 34 -10.99 15.36 -10.10
CA GLN A 34 -11.12 14.22 -9.18
C GLN A 34 -9.82 13.41 -9.05
N LEU A 35 -9.13 13.15 -10.18
CA LEU A 35 -7.84 12.46 -10.20
C LEU A 35 -6.74 13.28 -9.51
N TRP A 36 -6.65 14.58 -9.80
CA TRP A 36 -5.67 15.46 -9.16
C TRP A 36 -5.89 15.59 -7.65
N GLN A 37 -7.15 15.62 -7.15
CA GLN A 37 -7.39 15.65 -5.69
C GLN A 37 -6.86 14.40 -4.97
N GLN A 38 -6.64 13.29 -5.68
CA GLN A 38 -6.10 12.08 -5.07
C GLN A 38 -4.60 12.18 -4.77
N VAL A 39 -3.87 13.07 -5.45
CA VAL A 39 -2.40 13.12 -5.41
C VAL A 39 -1.84 14.45 -4.91
N LEU A 40 -2.65 15.51 -4.92
CA LEU A 40 -2.26 16.83 -4.40
C LEU A 40 -2.54 16.92 -2.90
N ASP A 41 -1.65 17.60 -2.18
CA ASP A 41 -1.90 18.05 -0.81
C ASP A 41 -2.20 19.56 -0.74
N THR A 42 -2.38 20.08 0.47
CA THR A 42 -2.64 21.51 0.67
C THR A 42 -1.47 22.40 0.29
N TYR A 43 -0.23 21.93 0.47
CA TYR A 43 0.99 22.68 0.13
C TYR A 43 1.14 22.85 -1.38
N ASP A 44 0.82 21.80 -2.14
CA ASP A 44 0.81 21.84 -3.61
C ASP A 44 -0.14 22.94 -4.15
N LEU A 45 -1.13 23.37 -3.38
CA LEU A 45 -2.16 24.32 -3.79
C LEU A 45 -1.94 25.75 -3.27
N GLU A 46 -0.94 26.02 -2.44
CA GLU A 46 -0.70 27.35 -1.84
C GLU A 46 -0.49 28.43 -2.91
N GLY A 47 0.28 28.13 -3.96
CA GLY A 47 0.50 29.03 -5.12
C GLY A 47 -0.73 29.21 -6.02
N TYR A 48 -1.80 28.44 -5.79
CA TYR A 48 -2.99 28.37 -6.65
C TYR A 48 -4.27 28.76 -5.91
N ASN A 49 -4.16 29.57 -4.85
CA ASN A 49 -5.27 29.99 -3.98
C ASN A 49 -6.03 28.81 -3.34
N GLY A 50 -5.34 27.69 -3.07
CA GLY A 50 -5.96 26.50 -2.51
C GLY A 50 -6.91 25.75 -3.46
N LYS A 51 -6.91 26.07 -4.76
CA LYS A 51 -7.85 25.51 -5.74
C LYS A 51 -7.17 24.61 -6.76
N ILE A 52 -7.64 23.37 -6.86
CA ILE A 52 -7.17 22.38 -7.84
C ILE A 52 -7.40 22.83 -9.27
N GLN A 53 -8.54 23.50 -9.54
CA GLN A 53 -8.81 24.05 -10.88
C GLN A 53 -7.73 25.06 -11.30
N ASN A 54 -7.31 25.94 -10.38
CA ASN A 54 -6.26 26.90 -10.67
C ASN A 54 -4.92 26.19 -10.91
N PHE A 55 -4.60 25.15 -10.12
CA PHE A 55 -3.41 24.33 -10.36
C PHE A 55 -3.43 23.71 -11.77
N ILE A 56 -4.59 23.20 -12.21
CA ILE A 56 -4.73 22.61 -13.54
C ILE A 56 -4.62 23.65 -14.66
N ASP A 57 -5.36 24.75 -14.54
CA ASP A 57 -5.42 25.80 -15.56
C ASP A 57 -4.06 26.47 -15.78
N ASN A 58 -3.28 26.63 -14.70
CA ASN A 58 -1.93 27.19 -14.75
C ASN A 58 -0.85 26.13 -15.00
N LYS A 59 -1.23 24.87 -15.21
CA LYS A 59 -0.31 23.74 -15.41
C LYS A 59 0.75 23.63 -14.31
N GLY A 60 0.35 23.78 -13.05
CA GLY A 60 1.27 23.86 -11.91
C GLY A 60 2.20 22.66 -11.74
N TRP A 61 1.85 21.51 -12.33
CA TRP A 61 2.73 20.34 -12.38
C TRP A 61 3.99 20.56 -13.24
N GLN A 62 3.99 21.50 -14.19
CA GLN A 62 5.16 21.81 -15.02
C GLN A 62 6.23 22.55 -14.22
N GLU A 63 5.84 23.33 -13.20
CA GLU A 63 6.79 24.00 -12.30
C GLU A 63 7.62 22.97 -11.49
N TRP A 64 7.09 21.75 -11.30
CA TRP A 64 7.84 20.65 -10.68
C TRP A 64 8.91 20.05 -11.60
N GLU A 65 8.74 20.18 -12.92
CA GLU A 65 9.73 19.74 -13.90
C GLU A 65 10.95 20.69 -13.88
N GLU A 66 10.73 22.00 -13.72
CA GLU A 66 11.80 23.03 -13.70
C GLU A 66 12.69 22.96 -12.44
N TRP A 67 12.15 22.56 -11.29
CA TRP A 67 12.98 22.25 -10.10
C TRP A 67 13.83 20.99 -10.28
N SER A 68 13.52 20.17 -11.30
CA SER A 68 14.04 18.82 -11.49
C SER A 68 15.04 18.64 -12.62
N ASP A 69 15.47 19.70 -13.31
CA ASP A 69 16.62 19.65 -14.25
C ASP A 69 17.93 19.16 -13.57
N LYS A 70 17.94 18.99 -12.24
CA LYS A 70 19.00 18.36 -11.44
C LYS A 70 18.66 16.96 -10.89
N MET A 71 17.45 16.44 -11.07
CA MET A 71 16.97 15.16 -10.54
C MET A 71 16.21 14.37 -11.63
N ASN A 72 16.91 13.42 -12.27
CA ASN A 72 16.45 12.53 -13.35
C ASN A 72 15.26 11.58 -13.04
N SER A 73 14.29 11.92 -12.17
CA SER A 73 13.29 10.94 -11.71
C SER A 73 11.83 11.39 -11.66
N ASN A 74 11.48 12.58 -12.14
CA ASN A 74 10.09 13.02 -12.14
C ASN A 74 9.35 12.49 -13.38
N VAL A 75 8.55 11.42 -13.21
CA VAL A 75 7.66 10.92 -14.25
C VAL A 75 6.25 11.43 -13.95
N LEU A 76 5.72 12.27 -14.83
CA LEU A 76 4.31 12.65 -14.84
C LEU A 76 3.65 12.04 -16.08
N ILE A 77 2.62 11.23 -15.87
CA ILE A 77 1.72 10.77 -16.94
C ILE A 77 0.34 11.30 -16.60
N ASN A 78 0.00 12.48 -17.14
CA ASN A 78 -1.36 13.02 -17.08
C ASN A 78 -2.16 12.48 -18.28
N ASP A 79 -2.82 11.34 -18.08
CA ASP A 79 -3.76 10.75 -19.04
C ASP A 79 -5.19 10.73 -18.46
N THR A 80 -5.55 11.83 -17.83
CA THR A 80 -6.82 11.99 -17.10
C THR A 80 -8.04 11.85 -18.01
N LYS A 81 -7.89 12.10 -19.32
CA LYS A 81 -8.92 11.82 -20.34
C LYS A 81 -9.28 10.34 -20.43
N ASN A 82 -8.31 9.46 -20.20
CA ASN A 82 -8.50 8.00 -20.14
C ASN A 82 -8.67 7.49 -18.70
N GLY A 83 -8.77 8.40 -17.71
CA GLY A 83 -8.95 8.03 -16.31
C GLY A 83 -7.66 7.61 -15.59
N TYR A 84 -6.50 8.00 -16.09
CA TYR A 84 -5.21 7.63 -15.49
C TYR A 84 -4.38 8.84 -15.09
N LEU A 85 -3.74 8.76 -13.93
CA LEU A 85 -2.75 9.74 -13.48
C LEU A 85 -1.61 9.01 -12.76
N GLU A 86 -0.38 9.22 -13.20
CA GLU A 86 0.82 8.81 -12.47
C GLU A 86 1.67 10.03 -12.17
N ILE A 87 2.01 10.19 -10.89
CA ILE A 87 3.01 11.13 -10.43
C ILE A 87 4.17 10.36 -9.81
N ASN A 88 5.38 10.76 -10.12
CA ASN A 88 6.59 10.30 -9.46
C ASN A 88 7.39 11.55 -9.08
N ARG A 89 7.44 11.85 -7.78
CA ARG A 89 8.21 12.91 -7.14
C ARG A 89 9.33 12.26 -6.34
N PHE A 90 10.37 13.03 -6.01
CA PHE A 90 11.51 12.58 -5.20
C PHE A 90 11.16 11.79 -3.92
N TYR A 91 10.04 12.13 -3.28
CA TYR A 91 9.57 11.51 -2.03
C TYR A 91 8.26 10.72 -2.19
N LEU A 92 7.62 10.73 -3.36
CA LEU A 92 6.27 10.20 -3.56
C LEU A 92 6.05 9.70 -4.99
N LYS A 93 5.77 8.42 -5.14
CA LYS A 93 5.15 7.85 -6.33
C LYS A 93 3.68 7.54 -6.05
N ALA A 94 2.77 8.01 -6.89
CA ALA A 94 1.36 7.67 -6.83
C ALA A 94 0.81 7.37 -8.23
N VAL A 95 0.01 6.32 -8.33
CA VAL A 95 -0.73 5.95 -9.54
C VAL A 95 -2.20 5.91 -9.18
N VAL A 96 -3.04 6.56 -9.99
CA VAL A 96 -4.48 6.63 -9.80
C VAL A 96 -5.18 6.21 -11.08
N GLY A 97 -6.11 5.26 -10.96
CA GLY A 97 -6.99 4.82 -12.04
C GLY A 97 -8.45 5.08 -11.71
N ALA A 98 -9.22 5.52 -12.69
CA ALA A 98 -10.65 5.78 -12.57
C ALA A 98 -11.47 4.72 -13.30
N TYR A 99 -12.40 4.12 -12.58
CA TYR A 99 -13.24 3.03 -13.06
C TYR A 99 -14.70 3.48 -13.06
N LYS A 100 -15.28 3.55 -14.26
CA LYS A 100 -16.63 4.07 -14.48
C LYS A 100 -17.67 2.97 -14.24
N ASP A 101 -18.68 3.24 -13.44
CA ASP A 101 -19.81 2.34 -13.25
C ASP A 101 -20.95 2.60 -14.26
N LYS A 102 -22.02 1.81 -14.18
CA LYS A 102 -23.22 1.96 -15.02
C LYS A 102 -23.95 3.30 -14.85
N ASN A 103 -23.75 4.00 -13.74
CA ASN A 103 -24.35 5.30 -13.44
C ASN A 103 -23.46 6.47 -13.87
N ASN A 104 -22.34 6.18 -14.57
CA ASN A 104 -21.32 7.16 -14.93
C ASN A 104 -20.62 7.80 -13.72
N GLU A 105 -20.60 7.13 -12.57
CA GLU A 105 -19.81 7.51 -11.40
C GLU A 105 -18.44 6.83 -11.46
N TYR A 106 -17.41 7.53 -10.97
CA TYR A 106 -16.05 7.03 -10.99
C TYR A 106 -15.65 6.53 -9.60
N THR A 107 -15.20 5.28 -9.55
CA THR A 107 -14.40 4.78 -8.44
C THR A 107 -12.93 5.03 -8.77
N LEU A 108 -12.22 5.72 -7.89
CA LEU A 108 -10.79 5.99 -8.05
C LEU A 108 -10.04 4.99 -7.19
N LEU A 109 -9.11 4.24 -7.78
CA LEU A 109 -8.17 3.39 -7.06
C LEU A 109 -6.80 4.07 -7.09
N LYS A 110 -6.16 4.22 -5.94
CA LYS A 110 -4.85 4.86 -5.79
C LYS A 110 -3.86 3.89 -5.17
N ASN A 111 -2.73 3.67 -5.84
CA ASN A 111 -1.55 3.01 -5.32
C ASN A 111 -0.49 4.07 -5.01
N MET A 112 0.05 4.08 -3.80
CA MET A 112 0.98 5.11 -3.32
C MET A 112 2.19 4.48 -2.64
N VAL A 113 3.36 5.03 -2.94
CA VAL A 113 4.68 4.61 -2.48
C VAL A 113 5.45 5.88 -2.14
N ASN A 114 5.81 6.09 -0.87
CA ASN A 114 6.68 7.20 -0.46
C ASN A 114 8.05 6.65 -0.02
N ARG A 115 9.08 7.51 -0.11
CA ARG A 115 10.47 7.27 0.31
C ARG A 115 10.61 6.75 1.75
N TYR A 116 9.71 7.10 2.67
CA TYR A 116 9.69 6.66 4.08
C TYR A 116 8.98 5.32 4.29
N PHE A 117 9.22 4.34 3.40
CA PHE A 117 8.54 3.02 3.40
C PHE A 117 7.00 3.04 3.44
N ASN A 118 6.36 4.20 3.36
CA ASN A 118 4.93 4.32 3.39
C ASN A 118 4.38 3.73 2.09
N ARG A 119 3.49 2.74 2.23
CA ARG A 119 2.79 2.10 1.12
C ARG A 119 1.31 2.15 1.41
N SER A 120 0.50 2.45 0.39
CA SER A 120 -0.94 2.32 0.52
C SER A 120 -1.64 2.03 -0.80
N LEU A 121 -2.61 1.13 -0.75
CA LEU A 121 -3.72 1.02 -1.68
C LEU A 121 -4.92 1.70 -1.04
N SER A 122 -5.59 2.60 -1.77
CA SER A 122 -6.74 3.35 -1.27
C SER A 122 -7.74 3.61 -2.39
N SER A 123 -8.93 4.06 -2.02
CA SER A 123 -9.97 4.46 -2.97
C SER A 123 -10.79 5.61 -2.41
N ASN A 124 -11.46 6.36 -3.28
CA ASN A 124 -12.49 7.33 -2.88
C ASN A 124 -13.75 6.66 -2.29
N ARG A 125 -13.81 5.33 -2.29
CA ARG A 125 -14.83 4.49 -1.63
C ARG A 125 -14.14 3.50 -0.71
N ASN A 126 -14.89 2.87 0.20
CA ASN A 126 -14.31 1.82 1.06
C ASN A 126 -13.81 0.65 0.20
N LEU A 127 -12.57 0.19 0.43
CA LEU A 127 -11.98 -0.91 -0.35
C LEU A 127 -12.82 -2.19 -0.30
N ASN A 128 -13.54 -2.47 0.79
CA ASN A 128 -14.43 -3.64 0.86
C ASN A 128 -15.65 -3.56 -0.09
N GLN A 129 -15.99 -2.35 -0.56
CA GLN A 129 -17.03 -2.10 -1.56
C GLN A 129 -16.49 -2.18 -2.98
N VAL A 130 -15.19 -1.90 -3.16
CA VAL A 130 -14.52 -1.77 -4.46
C VAL A 130 -13.84 -3.08 -4.88
N LEU A 131 -13.18 -3.76 -3.96
CA LEU A 131 -12.52 -5.04 -4.19
C LEU A 131 -13.54 -6.20 -4.25
N PRO A 132 -13.13 -7.39 -4.77
CA PRO A 132 -13.98 -8.56 -4.77
C PRO A 132 -14.55 -8.87 -3.38
N LYS A 133 -15.75 -9.47 -3.35
CA LYS A 133 -16.38 -9.83 -2.07
C LYS A 133 -15.49 -10.80 -1.30
N ASN A 134 -15.29 -10.51 -0.02
CA ASN A 134 -14.42 -11.28 0.87
C ASN A 134 -12.96 -11.37 0.39
N PHE A 135 -12.48 -10.40 -0.40
CA PHE A 135 -11.08 -10.35 -0.83
C PHE A 135 -10.14 -10.24 0.38
N GLY A 136 -9.06 -11.01 0.37
CA GLY A 136 -8.05 -10.95 1.43
C GLY A 136 -6.89 -11.93 1.23
N ILE A 137 -6.13 -12.20 2.30
CA ILE A 137 -4.93 -13.05 2.23
C ILE A 137 -5.21 -14.46 1.67
N LYS A 138 -6.41 -15.01 1.88
CA LYS A 138 -6.85 -16.31 1.35
C LYS A 138 -6.85 -16.37 -0.18
N ASP A 139 -6.92 -15.22 -0.86
CA ASP A 139 -6.86 -15.17 -2.31
C ASP A 139 -5.46 -15.49 -2.84
N PHE A 140 -4.45 -15.36 -1.98
CA PHE A 140 -3.04 -15.65 -2.26
C PHE A 140 -2.57 -16.94 -1.58
N ILE A 141 -3.14 -17.26 -0.41
CA ILE A 141 -2.82 -18.43 0.42
C ILE A 141 -4.12 -19.21 0.72
N PRO A 142 -4.61 -20.06 -0.19
CA PRO A 142 -5.86 -20.79 0.00
C PRO A 142 -5.85 -21.74 1.21
N GLU A 143 -4.68 -22.28 1.56
CA GLU A 143 -4.50 -23.28 2.63
C GLU A 143 -4.21 -22.67 4.02
N LEU A 144 -4.45 -21.37 4.19
CA LEU A 144 -4.09 -20.61 5.40
C LEU A 144 -4.69 -21.15 6.71
N SER A 145 -5.80 -21.90 6.65
CA SER A 145 -6.47 -22.49 7.83
C SER A 145 -5.58 -23.43 8.67
N SER A 146 -4.41 -23.81 8.16
CA SER A 146 -3.46 -24.72 8.81
C SER A 146 -2.40 -24.03 9.68
N ILE A 147 -2.29 -22.70 9.67
CA ILE A 147 -1.23 -21.95 10.36
C ILE A 147 -1.79 -21.10 11.53
N PRO A 148 -1.12 -21.06 12.69
CA PRO A 148 -1.47 -20.13 13.77
C PRO A 148 -1.55 -18.69 13.27
N LEU A 149 -2.66 -18.01 13.58
CA LEU A 149 -2.88 -16.62 13.20
C LEU A 149 -1.87 -15.72 13.92
N LEU A 150 -0.94 -15.16 13.15
CA LEU A 150 -0.10 -14.06 13.60
C LEU A 150 -1.00 -12.85 13.86
N LYS A 151 -0.71 -12.11 14.93
CA LYS A 151 -1.49 -10.91 15.33
C LYS A 151 -0.99 -9.63 14.66
N TYR A 152 -0.26 -9.76 13.57
CA TYR A 152 0.37 -8.67 12.85
C TYR A 152 0.33 -8.91 11.35
N SER A 153 0.33 -7.81 10.60
CA SER A 153 0.44 -7.82 9.16
C SER A 153 1.84 -8.22 8.73
N CYS A 154 1.92 -9.20 7.84
CA CYS A 154 3.17 -9.62 7.20
C CYS A 154 3.23 -9.15 5.75
N PHE A 155 2.07 -8.91 5.13
CA PHE A 155 1.98 -8.58 3.71
C PHE A 155 1.18 -7.32 3.46
N TYR A 156 1.48 -6.69 2.34
CA TYR A 156 0.70 -5.61 1.77
C TYR A 156 0.37 -5.86 0.30
N ILE A 157 -0.57 -5.09 -0.22
CA ILE A 157 -0.94 -5.11 -1.64
C ILE A 157 -0.30 -3.94 -2.37
N GLU A 158 0.39 -4.25 -3.47
CA GLU A 158 0.83 -3.28 -4.46
C GLU A 158 -0.01 -3.44 -5.73
N ALA A 159 -0.73 -2.40 -6.14
CA ALA A 159 -1.55 -2.44 -7.34
C ALA A 159 -0.81 -1.88 -8.55
N MET A 160 -0.78 -2.66 -9.63
CA MET A 160 -0.42 -2.24 -10.98
C MET A 160 -1.70 -1.84 -11.70
N ILE A 161 -1.96 -0.53 -11.71
CA ILE A 161 -3.10 0.09 -12.38
C ILE A 161 -2.69 0.34 -13.84
N PRO A 162 -3.45 -0.13 -14.83
CA PRO A 162 -3.10 0.06 -16.23
C PRO A 162 -3.42 1.50 -16.67
N GLN A 163 -2.58 2.06 -17.55
CA GLN A 163 -2.91 3.34 -18.22
C GLN A 163 -4.12 3.20 -19.14
N LYS A 164 -4.30 2.03 -19.77
CA LYS A 164 -5.41 1.73 -20.69
C LYS A 164 -6.08 0.41 -20.30
N GLY A 165 -7.41 0.40 -20.32
CA GLY A 165 -8.21 -0.75 -19.91
C GLY A 165 -8.48 -0.78 -18.40
N THR A 166 -9.08 -1.86 -17.92
CA THR A 166 -9.56 -1.99 -16.53
C THR A 166 -8.87 -3.09 -15.73
N GLU A 167 -8.01 -3.88 -16.39
CA GLU A 167 -7.34 -5.01 -15.78
C GLU A 167 -6.26 -4.57 -14.81
N THR A 168 -6.54 -4.71 -13.52
CA THR A 168 -5.66 -4.25 -12.44
C THR A 168 -5.03 -5.44 -11.77
N GLN A 169 -3.70 -5.49 -11.71
CA GLN A 169 -3.00 -6.57 -11.04
C GLN A 169 -2.65 -6.16 -9.60
N LEU A 170 -3.07 -6.96 -8.63
CA LEU A 170 -2.75 -6.80 -7.22
C LEU A 170 -1.64 -7.80 -6.85
N ASN A 171 -0.47 -7.30 -6.52
CA ASN A 171 0.67 -8.10 -6.10
C ASN A 171 0.71 -8.20 -4.57
N LEU A 172 0.88 -9.42 -4.05
CA LEU A 172 1.19 -9.62 -2.64
C LEU A 172 2.69 -9.37 -2.43
N LYS A 173 3.01 -8.49 -1.49
CA LYS A 173 4.38 -8.12 -1.15
C LYS A 173 4.60 -8.29 0.34
N LEU A 174 5.80 -8.72 0.73
CA LEU A 174 6.20 -8.79 2.12
C LEU A 174 6.43 -7.36 2.64
N ILE A 175 5.90 -7.04 3.83
CA ILE A 175 6.27 -5.81 4.53
C ILE A 175 7.76 -5.93 4.90
N PRO A 176 8.59 -4.90 4.68
CA PRO A 176 9.99 -4.94 5.07
C PRO A 176 10.18 -5.43 6.51
N LEU A 177 11.11 -6.37 6.69
CA LEU A 177 11.38 -6.95 8.00
C LEU A 177 11.83 -5.85 8.98
N GLY A 178 11.25 -5.88 10.17
CA GLY A 178 11.47 -4.88 11.21
C GLY A 178 10.40 -3.79 11.30
N LEU A 179 9.43 -3.76 10.37
CA LEU A 179 8.18 -3.02 10.55
C LEU A 179 7.09 -3.95 11.10
N PHE A 180 6.40 -3.50 12.15
CA PHE A 180 5.34 -4.27 12.80
C PHE A 180 4.04 -3.50 12.86
N LYS A 181 3.03 -4.01 12.16
CA LYS A 181 1.68 -3.49 12.24
C LYS A 181 0.78 -4.54 12.86
N LYS A 182 0.19 -4.27 14.03
CA LYS A 182 -0.85 -5.14 14.60
C LYS A 182 -2.07 -5.19 13.68
N GLY A 183 -2.67 -6.37 13.54
CA GLY A 183 -3.87 -6.56 12.73
C GLY A 183 -3.84 -7.86 11.95
N ASP A 184 -4.62 -7.88 10.85
CA ASP A 184 -4.69 -9.01 9.93
C ASP A 184 -3.38 -9.22 9.18
N LEU A 185 -3.14 -10.45 8.69
CA LEU A 185 -1.93 -10.82 7.93
C LEU A 185 -1.68 -9.95 6.69
N LEU A 186 -2.76 -9.43 6.09
CA LEU A 186 -2.72 -8.56 4.93
C LEU A 186 -3.22 -7.17 5.30
N THR A 187 -2.44 -6.14 4.96
CA THR A 187 -2.85 -4.73 5.09
C THR A 187 -2.90 -4.03 3.73
N TYR A 188 -3.77 -3.04 3.59
CA TYR A 188 -3.79 -2.15 2.43
C TYR A 188 -2.91 -0.92 2.62
N SER A 189 -2.44 -0.66 3.83
CA SER A 189 -1.51 0.44 4.10
C SER A 189 -0.60 0.14 5.26
N PHE A 190 0.61 0.67 5.23
CA PHE A 190 1.46 0.76 6.41
C PHE A 190 2.29 2.04 6.31
N LEU A 191 2.62 2.58 7.47
CA LEU A 191 3.41 3.78 7.63
C LEU A 191 4.59 3.47 8.53
N GLU A 192 5.71 4.16 8.35
CA GLU A 192 6.92 4.02 9.16
C GLU A 192 6.75 4.55 10.61
N ASN A 193 6.06 5.68 10.79
CA ASN A 193 5.97 6.41 12.07
C ASN A 193 4.66 6.18 12.84
N ASN A 194 4.06 5.00 12.77
CA ASN A 194 2.88 4.72 13.61
C ASN A 194 3.34 4.15 14.96
N ASP A 195 2.70 4.57 16.06
CA ASP A 195 3.09 4.25 17.46
C ASP A 195 3.20 2.74 17.78
N ASP A 196 2.70 1.87 16.89
CA ASP A 196 2.75 0.41 17.03
C ASP A 196 3.96 -0.26 16.33
N ASN A 197 4.72 0.47 15.52
CA ASN A 197 5.91 -0.10 14.85
C ASN A 197 7.06 -0.20 15.84
N VAL A 198 7.27 -1.40 16.38
CA VAL A 198 8.42 -1.65 17.25
C VAL A 198 9.64 -1.87 16.35
N PHE A 199 10.44 -0.82 16.12
CA PHE A 199 11.66 -0.89 15.34
C PHE A 199 12.63 -1.89 15.96
N LEU A 200 12.63 -3.09 15.42
CA LEU A 200 13.55 -4.12 15.85
C LEU A 200 14.05 -4.82 14.58
N HIS A 201 15.26 -5.37 14.62
CA HIS A 201 15.74 -6.40 13.69
C HIS A 201 16.39 -5.94 12.37
N SER A 202 16.62 -4.64 12.15
CA SER A 202 17.24 -4.14 10.91
C SER A 202 18.65 -4.72 10.65
N PHE A 203 19.34 -5.19 11.68
CA PHE A 203 20.70 -5.71 11.59
C PHE A 203 20.83 -7.24 11.66
N ILE A 204 19.73 -8.00 11.82
CA ILE A 204 19.79 -9.48 11.86
C ILE A 204 20.46 -10.04 10.60
N ASN A 205 20.18 -9.45 9.43
CA ASN A 205 20.81 -9.87 8.18
C ASN A 205 22.36 -9.78 8.22
N THR A 206 22.92 -8.82 8.95
CA THR A 206 24.38 -8.62 9.06
C THR A 206 25.03 -9.75 9.85
N MET A 207 24.38 -10.22 10.92
CA MET A 207 24.80 -11.39 11.68
C MET A 207 24.65 -12.64 10.81
N VAL A 208 23.49 -12.83 10.17
CA VAL A 208 23.18 -14.03 9.39
C VAL A 208 24.17 -14.23 8.23
N LYS A 209 24.56 -13.16 7.53
CA LYS A 209 25.55 -13.21 6.43
C LYS A 209 26.92 -13.72 6.88
N LYS A 210 27.28 -13.53 8.15
CA LYS A 210 28.58 -13.94 8.71
C LYS A 210 28.58 -15.38 9.23
N ILE A 211 27.41 -15.91 9.62
CA ILE A 211 27.26 -17.28 10.13
C ILE A 211 27.67 -18.30 9.05
N LYS A 212 28.60 -19.18 9.40
CA LYS A 212 29.14 -20.18 8.45
C LYS A 212 28.42 -21.51 8.54
N ASN A 213 28.09 -21.97 9.74
CA ASN A 213 27.44 -23.25 9.93
C ASN A 213 25.93 -23.13 9.67
N LYS A 214 25.42 -23.95 8.75
CA LYS A 214 24.00 -24.03 8.41
C LYS A 214 23.09 -24.39 9.60
N GLU A 215 23.62 -25.11 10.59
CA GLU A 215 22.87 -25.54 11.78
C GLU A 215 22.74 -24.46 12.86
N THR A 216 23.51 -23.36 12.76
CA THR A 216 23.50 -22.29 13.77
C THR A 216 22.12 -21.64 13.92
N LEU A 217 21.42 -21.32 12.83
CA LEU A 217 20.06 -20.75 12.91
C LEU A 217 19.05 -21.76 13.52
N PRO A 218 19.00 -23.04 13.10
CA PRO A 218 18.23 -24.06 13.80
C PRO A 218 18.53 -24.18 15.30
N TYR A 219 19.80 -24.07 15.71
CA TYR A 219 20.16 -24.10 17.12
C TYR A 219 19.68 -22.86 17.88
N LEU A 220 19.79 -21.66 17.29
CA LEU A 220 19.23 -20.44 17.86
C LEU A 220 17.71 -20.53 18.02
N LEU A 221 16.99 -21.00 16.99
CA LEU A 221 15.54 -21.19 17.04
C LEU A 221 15.09 -22.16 18.14
N LYS A 222 15.91 -23.19 18.41
CA LYS A 222 15.64 -24.23 19.43
C LYS A 222 16.27 -23.92 20.80
N LYS A 223 16.87 -22.73 20.97
CA LYS A 223 17.61 -22.32 22.18
C LYS A 223 18.72 -23.30 22.60
N LYS A 224 19.34 -23.98 21.63
CA LYS A 224 20.44 -24.93 21.82
C LYS A 224 21.80 -24.24 21.71
N PHE A 225 22.03 -23.19 22.49
CA PHE A 225 23.19 -22.31 22.33
C PHE A 225 24.55 -23.02 22.50
N LYS A 226 24.59 -24.08 23.31
CA LYS A 226 25.80 -24.90 23.54
C LYS A 226 26.25 -25.69 22.30
N ASP A 227 25.34 -25.93 21.36
CA ASP A 227 25.60 -26.71 20.13
C ASP A 227 26.13 -25.81 19.00
N ILE A 228 26.14 -24.49 19.19
CA ILE A 228 26.66 -23.52 18.23
C ILE A 228 28.19 -23.60 18.18
N SER A 229 28.75 -23.62 16.98
CA SER A 229 30.19 -23.65 16.80
C SER A 229 30.86 -22.43 17.45
N LYS A 230 32.06 -22.59 18.02
CA LYS A 230 32.80 -21.49 18.66
C LYS A 230 33.00 -20.28 17.74
N SER A 231 33.13 -20.50 16.43
CA SER A 231 33.27 -19.42 15.43
C SER A 231 31.98 -18.61 15.28
N ASP A 232 30.84 -19.29 15.12
CA ASP A 232 29.55 -18.61 14.95
C ASP A 232 29.06 -18.01 16.27
N PHE A 233 29.38 -18.63 17.41
CA PHE A 233 29.07 -18.10 18.73
C PHE A 233 29.69 -16.71 18.94
N LYS A 234 30.97 -16.54 18.59
CA LYS A 234 31.65 -15.23 18.63
C LYS A 234 30.98 -14.18 17.73
N ILE A 235 30.52 -14.58 16.55
CA ILE A 235 29.80 -13.67 15.63
C ILE A 235 28.52 -13.15 16.29
N ILE A 236 27.79 -14.02 16.98
CA ILE A 236 26.54 -13.67 17.68
C ILE A 236 26.83 -12.78 18.89
N GLU A 237 27.85 -13.10 19.69
CA GLU A 237 28.26 -12.26 20.83
C GLU A 237 28.69 -10.86 20.39
N GLU A 238 29.50 -10.76 19.33
CA GLU A 238 29.90 -9.47 18.77
C GLU A 238 28.69 -8.66 18.27
N PHE A 239 27.70 -9.33 17.67
CA PHE A 239 26.46 -8.70 17.22
C PHE A 239 25.68 -8.12 18.42
N ILE A 240 25.45 -8.94 19.45
CA ILE A 240 24.75 -8.54 20.69
C ILE A 240 25.49 -7.36 21.36
N SER A 241 26.83 -7.40 21.42
CA SER A 241 27.60 -6.32 22.06
C SER A 241 27.55 -4.96 21.34
N LYS A 242 27.22 -4.96 20.04
CA LYS A 242 27.22 -3.76 19.18
C LYS A 242 25.84 -3.17 18.99
N ASP A 243 24.79 -3.94 19.26
CA ASP A 243 23.40 -3.59 19.05
C ASP A 243 22.68 -3.62 20.40
N ASP A 244 22.40 -2.44 20.93
CA ASP A 244 21.78 -2.23 22.24
C ASP A 244 20.33 -2.74 22.31
N GLN A 245 19.74 -3.13 21.18
CA GLN A 245 18.42 -3.75 21.13
C GLN A 245 18.40 -5.19 21.63
N PHE A 246 19.56 -5.85 21.69
CA PHE A 246 19.67 -7.25 22.10
C PHE A 246 20.40 -7.37 23.44
N GLU A 247 19.68 -7.79 24.47
CA GLU A 247 20.28 -8.03 25.78
C GLU A 247 21.15 -9.30 25.81
N ASN A 248 20.74 -10.33 25.06
CA ASN A 248 21.32 -11.68 25.12
C ASN A 248 20.88 -12.57 23.94
N MET A 249 21.37 -13.81 23.91
CA MET A 249 21.01 -14.80 22.88
C MET A 249 19.54 -15.21 22.89
N ASP A 250 18.85 -15.13 24.03
CA ASP A 250 17.41 -15.38 24.09
C ASP A 250 16.63 -14.31 23.33
N ALA A 251 17.02 -13.03 23.46
CA ALA A 251 16.43 -11.95 22.67
C ALA A 251 16.62 -12.20 21.16
N VAL A 252 17.82 -12.59 20.73
CA VAL A 252 18.09 -12.96 19.32
C VAL A 252 17.23 -14.16 18.88
N SER A 253 17.06 -15.16 19.75
CA SER A 253 16.25 -16.35 19.48
C SER A 253 14.78 -16.02 19.26
N GLU A 254 14.17 -15.17 20.11
CA GLU A 254 12.78 -14.75 19.97
C GLU A 254 12.55 -13.98 18.66
N VAL A 255 13.49 -13.12 18.27
CA VAL A 255 13.44 -12.43 16.97
C VAL A 255 13.52 -13.42 15.82
N LEU A 256 14.48 -14.35 15.85
CA LEU A 256 14.61 -15.35 14.79
C LEU A 256 13.36 -16.22 14.69
N LYS A 257 12.71 -16.54 15.81
CA LYS A 257 11.43 -17.27 15.82
C LYS A 257 10.34 -16.49 15.11
N HIS A 258 10.20 -15.21 15.41
CA HIS A 258 9.26 -14.33 14.72
C HIS A 258 9.53 -14.30 13.19
N LEU A 259 10.78 -14.08 12.80
CA LEU A 259 11.16 -14.07 11.39
C LEU A 259 10.94 -15.45 10.73
N TYR A 260 11.10 -16.53 11.48
CA TYR A 260 10.82 -17.89 11.03
C TYR A 260 9.32 -18.14 10.80
N ASP A 261 8.45 -17.57 11.62
CA ASP A 261 7.00 -17.63 11.42
C ASP A 261 6.58 -16.88 10.15
N ILE A 262 7.17 -15.71 9.90
CA ILE A 262 6.99 -14.95 8.64
C ILE A 262 7.50 -15.76 7.45
N TYR A 263 8.68 -16.38 7.58
CA TYR A 263 9.25 -17.26 6.55
C TYR A 263 8.31 -18.41 6.21
N ASN A 264 7.83 -19.15 7.22
CA ASN A 264 6.90 -20.27 7.03
C ASN A 264 5.62 -19.81 6.31
N LEU A 265 5.05 -18.67 6.72
CA LEU A 265 3.90 -18.09 6.06
C LEU A 265 4.18 -17.70 4.60
N SER A 266 5.35 -17.10 4.33
CA SER A 266 5.74 -16.73 2.97
C SER A 266 6.00 -17.95 2.07
N SER A 267 6.47 -19.07 2.64
CA SER A 267 6.78 -20.30 1.92
C SER A 267 5.54 -21.04 1.39
N ILE A 268 4.36 -20.74 1.93
CA ILE A 268 3.10 -21.37 1.53
C ILE A 268 2.25 -20.50 0.60
N ILE A 269 2.79 -19.36 0.14
CA ILE A 269 2.11 -18.50 -0.83
C ILE A 269 1.93 -19.25 -2.15
N THR A 270 0.67 -19.44 -2.55
CA THR A 270 0.34 -20.14 -3.81
C THR A 270 0.29 -19.18 -4.99
N PHE A 271 -0.23 -17.96 -4.78
CA PHE A 271 -0.37 -16.96 -5.82
C PHE A 271 0.40 -15.70 -5.46
N LYS A 272 1.22 -15.21 -6.39
CA LYS A 272 1.99 -13.96 -6.23
C LYS A 272 1.14 -12.72 -6.50
N SER A 273 0.16 -12.87 -7.38
CA SER A 273 -0.73 -11.79 -7.76
C SER A 273 -2.12 -12.29 -8.14
N VAL A 274 -3.09 -11.38 -8.03
CA VAL A 274 -4.47 -11.56 -8.46
C VAL A 274 -4.76 -10.50 -9.52
N ILE A 275 -5.27 -10.93 -10.66
CA ILE A 275 -5.68 -10.04 -11.75
C ILE A 275 -7.18 -9.76 -11.56
N LEU A 276 -7.50 -8.48 -11.42
CA LEU A 276 -8.85 -7.98 -11.28
C LEU A 276 -9.36 -7.41 -12.59
N ASP A 277 -10.64 -7.56 -12.86
CA ASP A 277 -11.34 -6.83 -13.90
C ASP A 277 -12.51 -6.03 -13.31
N TRP A 278 -12.84 -4.90 -13.93
CA TRP A 278 -13.86 -4.00 -13.43
C TRP A 278 -15.25 -4.39 -13.94
N ASN A 279 -16.14 -4.75 -13.03
CA ASN A 279 -17.54 -5.00 -13.37
C ASN A 279 -18.33 -3.69 -13.32
N THR A 280 -18.55 -3.07 -14.49
CA THR A 280 -19.32 -1.82 -14.64
C THR A 280 -20.74 -1.91 -14.08
N LYS A 281 -21.38 -3.08 -14.14
CA LYS A 281 -22.77 -3.26 -13.67
C LYS A 281 -22.86 -3.23 -12.14
N GLU A 282 -21.85 -3.78 -11.46
CA GLU A 282 -21.76 -3.85 -10.01
C GLU A 282 -21.01 -2.66 -9.40
N GLY A 283 -20.22 -1.94 -10.19
CA GLY A 283 -19.36 -0.87 -9.70
C GLY A 283 -18.30 -1.40 -8.72
N ARG A 284 -17.73 -2.57 -9.03
CA ARG A 284 -16.77 -3.33 -8.20
C ARG A 284 -15.84 -4.18 -9.08
N PHE A 285 -14.64 -4.47 -8.59
CA PHE A 285 -13.74 -5.45 -9.18
C PHE A 285 -14.19 -6.90 -8.95
N ILE A 286 -13.90 -7.76 -9.92
CA ILE A 286 -14.01 -9.22 -9.84
C ILE A 286 -12.65 -9.85 -10.08
N ILE A 287 -12.42 -11.03 -9.52
CA ILE A 287 -11.21 -11.81 -9.80
C ILE A 287 -11.35 -12.39 -11.21
N LYS A 288 -10.46 -11.97 -12.11
CA LYS A 288 -10.36 -12.50 -13.47
C LYS A 288 -9.42 -13.71 -13.51
N ASP A 289 -8.26 -13.59 -12.87
CA ASP A 289 -7.22 -14.62 -12.89
C ASP A 289 -6.31 -14.53 -11.65
N LYS A 290 -5.49 -15.55 -11.42
CA LYS A 290 -4.47 -15.60 -10.36
C LYS A 290 -3.15 -16.10 -10.92
N VAL A 291 -2.06 -15.40 -10.60
CA VAL A 291 -0.73 -15.77 -11.07
C VAL A 291 -0.01 -16.56 -9.99
N HIS A 292 0.31 -17.81 -10.30
CA HIS A 292 1.04 -18.70 -9.40
C HIS A 292 2.43 -18.17 -9.02
N TYR A 293 2.81 -18.44 -7.77
CA TYR A 293 4.15 -18.20 -7.26
C TYR A 293 5.02 -19.42 -7.60
N TYR A 294 5.80 -19.35 -8.68
CA TYR A 294 6.71 -20.42 -9.09
C TYR A 294 8.14 -20.10 -8.63
N ASN A 295 8.43 -20.28 -7.34
CA ASN A 295 9.80 -20.18 -6.84
C ASN A 295 10.21 -21.48 -6.16
N GLU A 296 11.50 -21.79 -6.26
CA GLU A 296 12.14 -22.84 -5.49
C GLU A 296 12.02 -22.54 -3.99
N ILE A 297 12.01 -23.58 -3.16
CA ILE A 297 12.02 -23.44 -1.70
C ILE A 297 13.30 -22.70 -1.29
N ILE A 298 13.16 -21.44 -0.89
CA ILE A 298 14.28 -20.63 -0.40
C ILE A 298 14.60 -21.10 1.02
N PRO A 299 15.86 -21.46 1.35
CA PRO A 299 16.24 -21.77 2.72
C PRO A 299 16.05 -20.57 3.66
N PHE A 300 15.70 -20.80 4.93
CA PHE A 300 15.46 -19.72 5.91
C PHE A 300 16.62 -18.72 5.99
N LYS A 301 17.87 -19.19 5.95
CA LYS A 301 19.05 -18.32 5.91
C LYS A 301 18.99 -17.36 4.72
N SER A 302 18.76 -17.88 3.51
CA SER A 302 18.68 -17.08 2.29
C SER A 302 17.49 -16.12 2.29
N PHE A 303 16.38 -16.49 2.93
CA PHE A 303 15.27 -15.56 3.16
C PHE A 303 15.71 -14.35 4.00
N LEU A 304 16.42 -14.57 5.12
CA LEU A 304 16.95 -13.50 5.96
C LEU A 304 18.03 -12.65 5.26
N GLU A 305 18.82 -13.24 4.36
CA GLU A 305 19.89 -12.50 3.67
C GLU A 305 19.39 -11.55 2.58
N ASN A 306 18.28 -11.92 1.93
CA ASN A 306 17.79 -11.28 0.71
C ASN A 306 16.46 -10.52 0.88
N SER A 307 15.81 -10.62 2.04
CA SER A 307 14.60 -9.83 2.32
C SER A 307 14.93 -8.34 2.43
N GLU A 308 13.94 -7.50 2.12
CA GLU A 308 14.01 -6.07 2.41
C GLU A 308 13.89 -5.87 3.93
N TYR A 309 14.81 -5.12 4.51
CA TYR A 309 14.77 -4.71 5.90
C TYR A 309 14.47 -3.23 5.96
N TYR A 310 13.63 -2.85 6.91
CA TYR A 310 13.46 -1.46 7.23
C TYR A 310 14.70 -0.96 7.99
N TYR A 311 15.24 0.18 7.55
CA TYR A 311 16.30 0.89 8.25
C TYR A 311 15.77 2.29 8.55
N ALA A 312 15.54 2.60 9.83
CA ALA A 312 15.38 3.98 10.25
C ALA A 312 16.67 4.71 9.88
N ALA A 313 16.57 5.74 9.04
CA ALA A 313 17.67 6.68 8.90
C ALA A 313 17.81 7.37 10.26
N GLN A 314 18.87 7.01 11.01
CA GLN A 314 19.22 7.69 12.27
C GLN A 314 19.70 9.11 12.00
#